data_AF-A0A1V6N420-F1
#
_entry.id   AF-A0A1V6N420-F1
#
_cell.length_a   1.000
_cell.length_b   1.000
_cell.length_c   1.000
_cell.angle_alpha   90.00
_cell.angle_beta   90.00
_cell.angle_gamma   90.00
#
_symmetry.space_group_name_H-M   'P 1'
#
loop_
_entity.id
_entity.type
_entity.pdbx_description
1 polymer ?
#
loop_
_entity_poly.entity_id
_entity_poly.type
_entity_poly.pdbx_seq_one_letter_code
_entity_poly.pdbx_strand_id
1 'polypeptide(L)'
;MIILLINYTINYHNIKLENIYKYYKILKYRIIVGEKMENKISIAACNGMSALGLVGRAACNDLSTENDNILSICITATAADNQEFNQIIKKYPIIAINGCSDDCVNKILKSKDIETEKTYNIDKILEEKNLKVIDPSRLDSEGEKAVKELKNVIEAELKKM
;
A
#
# COMPACT_ATOMS: atom_id res chain seq x y z
N MET A 1 35.57 -9.08 -3.13
CA MET A 1 34.42 -9.42 -2.26
C MET A 1 33.33 -9.95 -3.18
N ILE A 2 33.31 -11.27 -3.34
CA ILE A 2 32.51 -11.98 -4.36
C ILE A 2 31.09 -12.15 -3.82
N ILE A 3 30.10 -11.59 -4.54
CA ILE A 3 28.68 -11.77 -4.29
C ILE A 3 28.32 -13.21 -4.65
N LEU A 4 27.98 -14.04 -3.67
CA LEU A 4 27.44 -15.38 -3.88
C LEU A 4 25.97 -15.27 -4.32
N LEU A 5 25.74 -15.31 -5.63
CA LEU A 5 24.43 -15.58 -6.23
C LEU A 5 24.13 -17.07 -6.08
N ILE A 6 23.29 -17.42 -5.11
CA ILE A 6 22.81 -18.79 -4.94
C ILE A 6 21.61 -19.00 -5.87
N ASN A 7 21.85 -19.59 -7.04
CA ASN A 7 20.80 -20.12 -7.92
C ASN A 7 20.31 -21.48 -7.37
N TYR A 8 19.10 -21.50 -6.80
CA TYR A 8 18.41 -22.75 -6.48
C TYR A 8 17.35 -23.04 -7.55
N THR A 9 17.60 -24.06 -8.38
CA THR A 9 16.62 -24.64 -9.29
C THR A 9 15.69 -25.56 -8.49
N ILE A 10 14.42 -25.19 -8.32
CA ILE A 10 13.43 -26.03 -7.63
C ILE A 10 12.84 -27.03 -8.64
N ASN A 11 12.99 -28.32 -8.35
CA ASN A 11 12.45 -29.40 -9.16
C ASN A 11 10.99 -29.68 -8.73
N TYR A 12 10.02 -29.37 -9.59
CA TYR A 12 8.58 -29.31 -9.27
C TYR A 12 7.91 -30.67 -8.98
N HIS A 13 8.61 -31.79 -9.16
CA HIS A 13 7.99 -33.11 -9.18
C HIS A 13 7.54 -33.67 -7.82
N ASN A 14 7.85 -33.04 -6.68
CA ASN A 14 7.57 -33.60 -5.33
C ASN A 14 7.10 -32.56 -4.29
N ILE A 15 6.27 -31.60 -4.65
CA ILE A 15 5.71 -30.63 -3.69
C ILE A 15 4.35 -31.12 -3.18
N LYS A 16 4.25 -31.43 -1.88
CA LYS A 16 2.95 -31.64 -1.21
C LYS A 16 2.11 -30.35 -1.25
N LEU A 17 0.81 -30.46 -1.54
CA LEU A 17 -0.14 -29.33 -1.66
C LEU A 17 -0.07 -28.31 -0.51
N GLU A 18 0.14 -28.77 0.72
CA GLU A 18 0.31 -27.93 1.93
C GLU A 18 1.53 -26.99 1.88
N ASN A 19 2.57 -27.36 1.15
CA ASN A 19 3.77 -26.55 0.98
C ASN A 19 3.63 -25.55 -0.16
N ILE A 20 2.74 -25.78 -1.14
CA ILE A 20 2.55 -24.89 -2.29
C ILE A 20 2.13 -23.49 -1.81
N TYR A 21 1.17 -23.37 -0.90
CA TYR A 21 0.73 -22.07 -0.37
C TYR A 21 1.84 -21.32 0.39
N LYS A 22 2.66 -22.04 1.15
CA LYS A 22 3.80 -21.48 1.86
C LYS A 22 4.85 -20.97 0.88
N TYR A 23 5.18 -21.75 -0.16
CA TYR A 23 6.10 -21.35 -1.21
C TYR A 23 5.55 -20.23 -2.09
N TYR A 24 4.26 -20.21 -2.41
CA TYR A 24 3.61 -19.12 -3.14
C TYR A 24 3.69 -17.81 -2.37
N LYS A 25 3.46 -17.84 -1.05
CA LYS A 25 3.60 -16.67 -0.18
C LYS A 25 5.05 -16.18 -0.12
N ILE A 26 6.02 -17.10 -0.03
CA ILE A 26 7.46 -16.80 -0.06
C ILE A 26 7.90 -16.26 -1.43
N LEU A 27 7.38 -16.80 -2.53
CA LEU A 27 7.64 -16.32 -3.90
C LEU A 27 7.00 -14.96 -4.13
N LYS A 28 5.76 -14.72 -3.68
CA LYS A 28 5.11 -13.40 -3.76
C LYS A 28 5.90 -12.35 -2.96
N TYR A 29 6.37 -12.70 -1.76
CA TYR A 29 7.31 -11.86 -1.00
C TYR A 29 8.65 -11.66 -1.72
N ARG A 30 9.28 -12.72 -2.25
CA ARG A 30 10.56 -12.61 -2.98
C ARG A 30 10.44 -11.81 -4.28
N ILE A 31 9.30 -11.81 -4.97
CA ILE A 31 9.04 -10.96 -6.14
C ILE A 31 8.91 -9.49 -5.70
N ILE A 32 8.25 -9.23 -4.57
CA ILE A 32 8.20 -7.88 -3.98
C ILE A 32 9.62 -7.35 -3.71
N VAL A 33 10.52 -8.21 -3.19
CA VAL A 33 11.91 -7.83 -2.89
C VAL A 33 12.84 -7.89 -4.12
N GLY A 34 12.60 -8.76 -5.10
CA GLY A 34 13.62 -9.25 -6.05
C GLY A 34 13.73 -8.60 -7.43
N GLU A 35 12.65 -8.10 -8.05
CA GLU A 35 12.76 -7.38 -9.34
C GLU A 35 11.81 -6.18 -9.36
N LYS A 36 12.22 -5.07 -9.98
CA LYS A 36 11.36 -3.90 -10.18
C LYS A 36 10.43 -4.23 -11.34
N MET A 37 9.14 -4.39 -11.05
CA MET A 37 8.13 -4.56 -12.09
C MET A 37 7.87 -3.23 -12.79
N GLU A 38 7.80 -3.24 -14.11
CA GLU A 38 7.39 -2.07 -14.88
C GLU A 38 5.95 -1.68 -14.51
N ASN A 39 5.68 -0.37 -14.42
CA ASN A 39 4.36 0.21 -14.11
C ASN A 39 3.79 -0.10 -12.71
N LYS A 40 4.61 -0.61 -11.80
CA LYS A 40 4.20 -0.81 -10.40
C LYS A 40 4.33 0.49 -9.60
N ILE A 41 3.31 0.79 -8.80
CA ILE A 41 3.23 1.98 -7.95
C ILE A 41 2.97 1.58 -6.49
N SER A 42 3.50 2.37 -5.56
CA SER A 42 3.22 2.25 -4.14
C SER A 42 2.12 3.22 -3.70
N ILE A 43 1.33 2.81 -2.72
CA ILE A 43 0.37 3.68 -2.02
C ILE A 43 0.59 3.56 -0.52
N ALA A 44 0.53 4.67 0.21
CA ALA A 44 0.61 4.67 1.66
C ALA A 44 -0.57 5.44 2.26
N ALA A 45 -1.37 4.75 3.07
CA ALA A 45 -2.53 5.34 3.75
C ALA A 45 -2.24 5.78 5.17
N CYS A 46 -3.04 6.75 5.62
CA CYS A 46 -3.19 7.13 7.01
C CYS A 46 -3.58 5.91 7.86
N ASN A 47 -2.78 5.66 8.91
CA ASN A 47 -3.04 4.62 9.90
C ASN A 47 -3.60 5.15 11.22
N GLY A 48 -4.12 6.39 11.24
CA GLY A 48 -4.73 6.98 12.43
C GLY A 48 -5.95 6.18 12.92
N MET A 49 -6.22 6.24 14.23
CA MET A 49 -7.41 5.65 14.86
C MET A 49 -8.66 6.53 14.66
N SER A 50 -8.85 7.04 13.45
CA SER A 50 -10.05 7.77 13.04
C SER A 50 -10.82 6.99 11.97
N ALA A 51 -12.09 7.32 11.76
CA ALA A 51 -12.89 6.74 10.67
C ALA A 51 -12.23 6.97 9.29
N LEU A 52 -11.61 8.12 9.08
CA LEU A 52 -10.85 8.44 7.86
C LEU A 52 -9.61 7.55 7.72
N GLY A 53 -8.90 7.28 8.82
CA GLY A 53 -7.80 6.31 8.82
C GLY A 53 -8.28 4.89 8.50
N LEU A 54 -9.45 4.47 9.00
CA LEU A 54 -10.04 3.17 8.66
C LEU A 54 -10.37 3.07 7.16
N VAL A 55 -11.01 4.10 6.60
CA VAL A 55 -11.31 4.19 5.15
C VAL A 55 -10.03 4.10 4.32
N GLY A 56 -8.99 4.85 4.68
CA GLY A 56 -7.71 4.84 3.96
C GLY A 56 -7.05 3.44 3.95
N ARG A 57 -7.02 2.78 5.12
CA ARG A 57 -6.48 1.41 5.25
C ARG A 57 -7.24 0.40 4.41
N ALA A 58 -8.57 0.41 4.49
CA ALA A 58 -9.42 -0.49 3.74
C ALA A 58 -9.25 -0.30 2.23
N ALA A 59 -9.34 0.95 1.74
CA ALA A 59 -9.18 1.25 0.33
C ALA A 59 -7.81 0.82 -0.23
N CYS A 60 -6.72 1.10 0.49
CA CYS A 60 -5.38 0.70 0.03
C CYS A 60 -5.17 -0.81 0.06
N ASN A 61 -5.70 -1.48 1.07
CA ASN A 61 -5.64 -2.94 1.14
C ASN A 61 -6.39 -3.57 -0.03
N ASP A 62 -7.61 -3.12 -0.30
CA ASP A 62 -8.43 -3.61 -1.41
C ASP A 62 -7.75 -3.40 -2.76
N LEU A 63 -7.28 -2.18 -3.05
CA LEU A 63 -6.56 -1.86 -4.29
C LEU A 63 -5.34 -2.75 -4.51
N SER A 64 -4.53 -2.98 -3.47
CA SER A 64 -3.35 -3.84 -3.57
C SER A 64 -3.67 -5.34 -3.66
N THR A 65 -4.87 -5.73 -3.24
CA THR A 65 -5.35 -7.12 -3.36
C THR A 65 -5.97 -7.38 -4.74
N GLU A 66 -6.65 -6.38 -5.28
CA GLU A 66 -7.35 -6.43 -6.57
C GLU A 66 -6.43 -6.17 -7.76
N ASN A 67 -5.28 -5.51 -7.54
CA ASN A 67 -4.34 -5.14 -8.60
C ASN A 67 -2.88 -5.38 -8.18
N ASP A 68 -2.23 -6.37 -8.82
CA ASP A 68 -0.83 -6.73 -8.52
C ASP A 68 0.19 -5.63 -8.90
N ASN A 69 -0.20 -4.61 -9.65
CA ASN A 69 0.62 -3.42 -9.94
C ASN A 69 0.57 -2.35 -8.85
N ILE A 70 -0.22 -2.57 -7.79
CA ILE A 70 -0.30 -1.67 -6.63
C ILE A 70 0.35 -2.35 -5.43
N LEU A 71 1.29 -1.66 -4.79
CA LEU A 71 1.91 -2.08 -3.55
C LEU A 71 1.43 -1.17 -2.41
N SER A 72 0.63 -1.73 -1.49
CA SER A 72 0.26 -1.01 -0.27
C SER A 72 1.41 -1.04 0.74
N ILE A 73 1.86 0.14 1.16
CA ILE A 73 2.96 0.32 2.10
C ILE A 73 2.41 0.61 3.50
N CYS A 74 2.93 -0.13 4.48
CA CYS A 74 2.64 0.09 5.88
C CYS A 74 3.41 1.32 6.38
N ILE A 75 2.77 2.49 6.40
CA ILE A 75 3.42 3.75 6.80
C ILE A 75 3.93 3.73 8.25
N THR A 76 3.29 2.97 9.14
CA THR A 76 3.73 2.82 10.53
C THR A 76 5.00 1.99 10.65
N ALA A 77 5.20 0.99 9.79
CA ALA A 77 6.46 0.24 9.74
C ALA A 77 7.61 1.12 9.19
N THR A 78 7.31 1.98 8.21
CA THR A 78 8.24 3.00 7.71
C THR A 78 8.61 4.02 8.80
N ALA A 79 7.63 4.50 9.57
CA ALA A 79 7.88 5.41 10.68
C ALA A 79 8.76 4.79 11.78
N ALA A 80 8.61 3.49 12.01
CA ALA A 80 9.38 2.72 13.00
C ALA A 80 10.79 2.30 12.53
N ASP A 81 11.26 2.81 11.39
CA ASP A 81 12.59 2.50 10.84
C ASP A 81 12.87 1.02 10.61
N ASN A 82 11.84 0.27 10.21
CA ASN A 82 12.04 -1.10 9.77
C ASN A 82 12.87 -1.12 8.48
N GLN A 83 14.11 -1.64 8.57
CA GLN A 83 15.08 -1.61 7.47
C GLN A 83 14.58 -2.29 6.19
N GLU A 84 13.82 -3.39 6.31
CA GLU A 84 13.27 -4.10 5.15
C GLU A 84 12.25 -3.25 4.40
N PHE A 85 11.35 -2.58 5.14
CA PHE A 85 10.35 -1.68 4.56
C PHE A 85 10.97 -0.43 3.94
N ASN A 86 12.02 0.12 4.57
CA ASN A 86 12.73 1.30 4.07
C ASN A 86 13.43 1.04 2.73
N GLN A 87 13.82 -0.20 2.44
CA GLN A 87 14.35 -0.57 1.12
C GLN A 87 13.23 -0.70 0.08
N ILE A 88 12.11 -1.32 0.45
CA ILE A 88 10.97 -1.55 -0.44
C ILE A 88 10.32 -0.24 -0.87
N ILE A 89 10.14 0.70 0.05
CA ILE A 89 9.41 1.94 -0.20
C ILE A 89 10.09 2.87 -1.24
N LYS A 90 11.40 2.72 -1.44
CA LYS A 90 12.17 3.49 -2.43
C LYS A 90 12.16 2.88 -3.83
N LYS A 91 11.55 1.70 -4.01
CA LYS A 91 11.62 0.92 -5.25
C LYS A 91 10.68 1.43 -6.34
N TYR A 92 9.54 2.01 -5.94
CA TYR A 92 8.47 2.43 -6.84
C TYR A 92 8.01 3.85 -6.49
N PRO A 93 7.47 4.61 -7.46
CA PRO A 93 6.82 5.88 -7.19
C PRO A 93 5.69 5.68 -6.15
N ILE A 94 5.44 6.69 -5.31
CA ILE A 94 4.49 6.54 -4.19
C ILE A 94 3.45 7.66 -4.15
N ILE A 95 2.19 7.26 -3.97
CA ILE A 95 1.08 8.15 -3.66
C ILE A 95 0.83 8.14 -2.15
N ALA A 96 0.79 9.33 -1.54
CA ALA A 96 0.43 9.51 -0.15
C ALA A 96 -1.08 9.77 0.01
N ILE A 97 -1.71 9.10 0.98
CA ILE A 97 -3.14 9.22 1.26
C ILE A 97 -3.32 9.60 2.73
N ASN A 98 -3.52 10.88 3.01
CA ASN A 98 -3.75 11.41 4.34
C ASN A 98 -5.22 11.34 4.74
N GLY A 99 -5.45 11.12 6.03
CA GLY A 99 -6.80 11.11 6.59
C GLY A 99 -7.29 12.49 7.03
N CYS A 100 -6.39 13.42 7.31
CA CYS A 100 -6.69 14.76 7.80
C CYS A 100 -5.56 15.73 7.40
N SER A 101 -5.80 17.03 7.65
CA SER A 101 -4.87 18.13 7.42
C SER A 101 -3.51 18.06 8.15
N ASP A 102 -3.32 17.11 9.06
CA ASP A 102 -2.01 16.89 9.69
C ASP A 102 -0.98 16.29 8.73
N ASP A 103 -1.40 15.73 7.60
CA ASP A 103 -0.52 15.22 6.53
C ASP A 103 0.58 14.26 7.04
N CYS A 104 0.26 13.42 8.04
CA CYS A 104 1.24 12.56 8.71
C CYS A 104 1.96 11.61 7.74
N VAL A 105 1.29 11.09 6.70
CA VAL A 105 1.91 10.19 5.73
C VAL A 105 3.03 10.93 4.99
N ASN A 106 2.76 12.13 4.48
CA ASN A 106 3.77 12.95 3.81
C ASN A 106 4.93 13.31 4.73
N LYS A 107 4.64 13.69 5.99
CA LYS A 107 5.69 14.00 6.98
C LYS A 107 6.61 12.80 7.21
N ILE A 108 6.04 11.59 7.34
CA ILE A 108 6.82 10.35 7.48
C ILE A 108 7.63 10.07 6.23
N LEU A 109 7.04 10.10 5.03
CA LEU A 109 7.77 9.85 3.77
C LEU A 109 8.92 10.84 3.56
N LYS A 110 8.66 12.13 3.80
CA LYS A 110 9.69 13.18 3.71
C LYS A 110 10.83 12.94 4.70
N SER A 111 10.54 12.46 5.92
CA SER A 111 11.59 12.14 6.91
C SER A 111 12.52 10.98 6.48
N LYS A 112 12.16 10.22 5.44
CA LYS A 112 12.94 9.12 4.87
C LYS A 112 13.55 9.44 3.51
N ASP A 113 13.51 10.73 3.12
CA ASP A 113 13.95 11.25 1.82
C ASP A 113 13.21 10.57 0.66
N ILE A 114 11.88 10.47 0.78
CA ILE A 114 11.00 9.90 -0.24
C ILE A 114 10.08 11.00 -0.76
N GLU A 115 10.16 11.27 -2.05
CA GLU A 115 9.25 12.17 -2.74
C GLU A 115 7.95 11.45 -3.11
N THR A 116 6.83 12.15 -2.94
CA THR A 116 5.51 11.65 -3.29
C THR A 116 5.11 12.15 -4.67
N GLU A 117 4.68 11.26 -5.56
CA GLU A 117 4.15 11.62 -6.88
C GLU A 117 2.85 12.41 -6.76
N LYS A 118 2.00 11.99 -5.83
CA LYS A 118 0.71 12.59 -5.58
C LYS A 118 0.34 12.49 -4.11
N THR A 119 -0.49 13.41 -3.65
CA THR A 119 -1.06 13.41 -2.31
C THR A 119 -2.57 13.57 -2.40
N TYR A 120 -3.29 12.71 -1.69
CA TYR A 120 -4.74 12.78 -1.51
C TYR A 120 -5.07 12.96 -0.04
N ASN A 121 -6.18 13.64 0.21
CA ASN A 121 -6.70 13.95 1.53
C ASN A 121 -8.14 13.42 1.59
N ILE A 122 -8.38 12.40 2.42
CA ILE A 122 -9.66 11.69 2.49
C ILE A 122 -10.77 12.62 2.96
N ASP A 123 -10.50 13.47 3.96
CA ASP A 123 -11.44 14.48 4.45
C ASP A 123 -11.99 15.35 3.31
N LYS A 124 -11.12 15.87 2.44
CA LYS A 124 -11.51 16.70 1.29
C LYS A 124 -12.32 15.93 0.27
N ILE A 125 -11.90 14.70 -0.06
CA ILE A 125 -12.62 13.84 -1.01
C ILE A 125 -14.05 13.56 -0.52
N LEU A 126 -14.21 13.25 0.78
CA LEU A 126 -15.52 12.96 1.34
C LEU A 126 -16.38 14.22 1.49
N GLU A 127 -15.77 15.37 1.81
CA GLU A 127 -16.45 16.66 1.86
C GLU A 127 -17.05 17.03 0.49
N GLU A 128 -16.28 16.92 -0.59
CA GLU A 128 -16.74 17.16 -1.97
C GLU A 128 -17.92 16.25 -2.37
N LYS A 129 -18.03 15.08 -1.74
CA LYS A 129 -19.04 14.05 -2.02
C LYS A 129 -20.17 14.04 -1.00
N ASN A 130 -20.12 14.93 -0.01
CA ASN A 130 -21.05 15.01 1.11
C ASN A 130 -21.23 13.66 1.84
N LEU A 131 -20.13 12.89 1.96
CA LEU A 131 -20.09 11.63 2.69
C LEU A 131 -19.57 11.87 4.11
N LYS A 132 -20.17 11.18 5.08
CA LYS A 132 -19.78 11.30 6.50
C LYS A 132 -19.50 9.91 7.07
N VAL A 133 -18.32 9.76 7.63
CA VAL A 133 -17.88 8.54 8.31
C VAL A 133 -17.63 8.85 9.78
N ILE A 134 -18.12 7.99 10.67
CA ILE A 134 -18.14 8.27 12.11
C ILE A 134 -17.47 7.19 12.96
N ASP A 135 -17.47 5.93 12.51
CA ASP A 135 -16.92 4.81 13.28
C ASP A 135 -15.45 4.55 12.89
N PRO A 136 -14.49 4.68 13.83
CA PRO A 136 -13.08 4.40 13.58
C PRO A 136 -12.72 2.90 13.59
N SER A 137 -13.67 2.04 13.98
CA SER A 137 -13.45 0.61 14.26
C SER A 137 -14.08 -0.30 13.22
N ARG A 138 -15.24 0.07 12.67
CA ARG A 138 -15.99 -0.72 11.68
C ARG A 138 -16.50 0.16 10.54
N LEU A 139 -16.47 -0.38 9.33
CA LEU A 139 -17.11 0.25 8.19
C LEU A 139 -18.60 -0.06 8.24
N ASP A 140 -19.42 0.99 8.27
CA ASP A 140 -20.84 0.92 8.00
C ASP A 140 -21.10 1.15 6.49
N SER A 141 -22.37 1.30 6.09
CA SER A 141 -22.72 1.50 4.69
C SER A 141 -22.17 2.81 4.11
N GLU A 142 -21.97 3.87 4.91
CA GLU A 142 -21.36 5.12 4.47
C GLU A 142 -19.83 4.99 4.40
N GLY A 143 -19.23 4.26 5.35
CA GLY A 143 -17.81 3.88 5.33
C GLY A 143 -17.45 3.09 4.09
N GLU A 144 -18.26 2.11 3.70
CA GLU A 144 -18.05 1.33 2.46
C GLU A 144 -18.18 2.20 1.19
N LYS A 145 -19.12 3.16 1.18
CA LYS A 145 -19.21 4.15 0.09
C LYS A 145 -17.97 5.04 0.02
N ALA A 146 -17.47 5.49 1.17
CA ALA A 146 -16.26 6.29 1.26
C ALA A 146 -15.02 5.53 0.77
N VAL A 147 -14.90 4.24 1.12
CA VAL A 147 -13.85 3.35 0.59
C VAL A 147 -13.95 3.27 -0.93
N LYS A 148 -15.13 2.99 -1.48
CA LYS A 148 -15.35 2.91 -2.92
C LYS A 148 -14.98 4.22 -3.64
N GLU A 149 -15.35 5.36 -3.07
CA GLU A 149 -15.05 6.66 -3.68
C GLU A 149 -13.55 6.96 -3.67
N LEU A 150 -12.86 6.68 -2.56
CA LEU A 150 -11.41 6.82 -2.49
C LEU A 150 -10.70 5.91 -3.50
N LYS A 151 -11.16 4.66 -3.66
CA LYS A 151 -10.63 3.74 -4.67
C LYS A 151 -10.80 4.31 -6.08
N ASN A 152 -11.98 4.82 -6.43
CA ASN A 152 -12.25 5.42 -7.74
C ASN A 152 -11.30 6.58 -8.04
N VAL A 153 -11.06 7.47 -7.06
CA VAL A 153 -10.14 8.61 -7.20
C VAL A 153 -8.72 8.14 -7.47
N ILE A 154 -8.23 7.16 -6.69
CA ILE A 154 -6.88 6.62 -6.85
C ILE A 154 -6.75 5.92 -8.21
N GLU A 155 -7.65 5.02 -8.57
CA GLU A 155 -7.64 4.33 -9.86
C GLU A 155 -7.70 5.28 -11.06
N ALA A 156 -8.48 6.35 -10.96
CA ALA A 156 -8.55 7.37 -12.00
C ALA A 156 -7.21 8.10 -12.17
N GLU A 157 -6.44 8.31 -11.10
CA GLU A 157 -5.10 8.86 -11.19
C GLU A 157 -4.11 7.86 -11.77
N LEU A 158 -4.18 6.59 -11.34
CA LEU A 158 -3.31 5.53 -11.86
C LEU A 158 -3.45 5.32 -13.37
N LYS A 159 -4.63 5.59 -13.95
CA LYS A 159 -4.86 5.53 -15.40
C LYS A 159 -4.20 6.67 -16.18
N LYS A 160 -3.77 7.74 -15.52
CA LYS A 160 -3.12 8.91 -16.15
C LYS A 160 -1.60 8.87 -16.06
N MET A 161 -1.06 8.04 -15.16
CA MET A 161 0.37 7.81 -14.96
C MET A 161 0.88 6.77 -15.94
#